data_AF-A0A529XW54-F1
#
_entry.id   AF-A0A529XW54-F1
#
_cell.length_a   1.000
_cell.length_b   1.000
_cell.length_c   1.000
_cell.angle_alpha   90.00
_cell.angle_beta   90.00
_cell.angle_gamma   90.00
#
_symmetry.space_group_name_H-M   'P 1'
#
loop_
_entity.id
_entity.type
_entity.pdbx_description
1 polymer ?
#
loop_
_entity_poly.entity_id
_entity_poly.type
_entity_poly.pdbx_seq_one_letter_code
_entity_poly.pdbx_strand_id
1 'polypeptide(L)'
;VKLGVDFKPYMILGACNPHFAWRALQAEDKIGAMLPCNVIVTETAPGKTEVAAVDPMVAMGAIDNPQLAATAKDVRLLLREMIDEL
;
A
#
# COMPACT_ATOMS: atom_id res chain seq x y z
N VAL A 1 -24.22 10.80 4.97
CA VAL A 1 -24.68 10.31 6.30
C VAL A 1 -23.56 9.48 6.89
N LYS A 2 -22.98 9.87 8.03
CA LYS A 2 -22.10 8.97 8.80
C LYS A 2 -22.98 7.87 9.37
N LEU A 3 -22.54 6.61 9.25
CA LEU A 3 -23.31 5.40 9.58
C LEU A 3 -23.80 5.31 11.04
N GLY A 4 -23.48 6.27 11.91
CA GLY A 4 -23.89 6.29 13.31
C GLY A 4 -23.29 5.16 14.15
N VAL A 5 -22.23 4.53 13.65
CA VAL A 5 -21.54 3.43 14.31
C VAL A 5 -20.27 3.93 14.98
N ASP A 6 -20.05 3.46 16.20
CA ASP A 6 -18.74 3.57 16.85
C ASP A 6 -17.80 2.55 16.21
N PHE A 7 -16.65 3.04 15.76
CA PHE A 7 -15.59 2.21 15.19
C PHE A 7 -14.28 2.61 15.83
N LYS A 8 -13.39 1.63 15.98
CA LYS A 8 -12.04 1.85 16.51
C LYS A 8 -11.30 2.91 15.67
N PRO A 9 -10.32 3.65 16.25
CA PRO A 9 -9.47 4.53 15.49
C PRO A 9 -8.87 3.81 14.28
N TYR A 10 -9.06 4.41 13.10
CA TYR A 10 -8.69 3.80 11.82
C TYR A 10 -8.36 4.90 10.81
N MET A 11 -7.16 4.85 10.26
CA MET A 11 -6.68 5.77 9.24
C MET A 11 -6.15 4.99 8.05
N ILE A 12 -6.47 5.45 6.84
CA ILE A 12 -5.92 4.94 5.58
C ILE A 12 -5.02 6.04 5.01
N LEU A 13 -3.77 5.70 4.76
CA LEU A 13 -2.74 6.55 4.18
C LEU A 13 -2.35 6.00 2.81
N GLY A 14 -2.11 6.89 1.85
CA GLY A 14 -1.57 6.54 0.54
C GLY A 14 -0.07 6.85 0.50
N ALA A 15 0.77 5.81 0.48
CA ALA A 15 2.21 5.95 0.27
C ALA A 15 2.53 5.79 -1.23
N CYS A 16 3.22 6.78 -1.81
CA CYS A 16 3.59 6.75 -3.22
C CYS A 16 4.98 7.33 -3.43
N ASN A 17 5.86 6.53 -4.03
CA ASN A 17 7.13 7.01 -4.55
C ASN A 17 6.95 7.35 -6.05
N PRO A 18 7.09 8.64 -6.45
CA PRO A 18 6.86 9.06 -7.84
C PRO A 18 7.72 8.33 -8.88
N HIS A 19 8.96 7.97 -8.55
CA HIS A 19 9.85 7.26 -9.48
C HIS A 19 9.37 5.85 -9.78
N PHE A 20 8.90 5.12 -8.76
CA PHE A 20 8.34 3.77 -8.94
C PHE A 20 6.96 3.82 -9.59
N ALA A 21 6.11 4.77 -9.20
CA ALA A 21 4.80 4.96 -9.83
C ALA A 21 4.95 5.25 -11.32
N TRP A 22 5.88 6.13 -11.71
CA TRP A 22 6.17 6.41 -13.10
C TRP A 22 6.69 5.17 -13.85
N ARG A 23 7.65 4.43 -13.27
CA ARG A 23 8.14 3.17 -13.86
C ARG A 23 7.03 2.15 -14.07
N ALA A 24 6.12 2.01 -13.11
CA ALA A 24 4.98 1.10 -13.22
C ALA A 24 4.02 1.53 -14.34
N LEU A 25 3.68 2.82 -14.42
CA LEU A 25 2.81 3.38 -15.47
C LEU A 25 3.39 3.16 -16.88
N GLN A 26 4.72 3.16 -17.01
CA GLN A 26 5.39 2.86 -18.28
C GLN A 26 5.27 1.39 -18.70
N ALA A 27 5.07 0.47 -17.75
CA ALA A 27 4.90 -0.96 -18.02
C ALA A 27 3.43 -1.36 -18.20
N GLU A 28 2.52 -0.66 -17.53
CA GLU A 28 1.08 -0.92 -17.54
C GLU A 28 0.32 0.39 -17.26
N ASP A 29 -0.46 0.87 -18.22
CA ASP A 29 -1.15 2.16 -18.10
C ASP A 29 -2.28 2.13 -17.06
N LYS A 30 -2.93 0.97 -16.88
CA LYS A 30 -4.02 0.78 -15.90
C LYS A 30 -3.54 0.50 -14.48
N ILE A 31 -2.22 0.41 -14.26
CA ILE A 31 -1.66 0.16 -12.92
C ILE A 31 -2.07 1.23 -11.90
N GLY A 32 -2.43 2.43 -12.38
CA GLY A 32 -2.95 3.50 -11.55
C GLY A 32 -4.14 3.11 -10.67
N ALA A 33 -4.93 2.10 -11.07
CA ALA A 33 -6.01 1.57 -10.24
C ALA A 33 -5.54 0.84 -8.96
N MET A 34 -4.28 0.40 -8.93
CA MET A 34 -3.64 -0.26 -7.78
C MET A 34 -2.73 0.70 -6.98
N LEU A 35 -2.62 1.96 -7.42
CA LEU A 35 -1.85 3.00 -6.75
C LEU A 35 -2.80 3.93 -5.95
N PRO A 36 -2.35 4.53 -4.84
CA PRO A 36 -1.04 4.36 -4.19
C PRO A 36 -0.94 3.08 -3.35
N CYS A 37 0.23 2.81 -2.78
CA CYS A 37 0.36 1.73 -1.79
C CYS A 37 -0.37 2.15 -0.50
N ASN A 38 -1.51 1.52 -0.22
CA ASN A 38 -2.29 1.80 0.98
C ASN A 38 -1.56 1.30 2.22
N VAL A 39 -1.50 2.14 3.24
CA VAL A 39 -1.03 1.84 4.59
C VAL A 39 -2.16 2.16 5.56
N ILE A 40 -2.44 1.26 6.49
CA ILE A 40 -3.44 1.48 7.53
C ILE A 40 -2.75 1.69 8.87
N VAL A 41 -3.31 2.60 9.66
CA VAL A 41 -2.94 2.80 11.06
C VAL A 41 -4.21 2.61 11.87
N THR A 42 -4.22 1.61 12.75
CA THR A 42 -5.41 1.28 13.53
C THR A 42 -5.06 0.86 14.94
N GLU A 43 -6.00 1.01 15.85
CA GLU A 43 -5.88 0.48 17.20
C GLU A 43 -6.30 -1.00 17.24
N THR A 44 -5.53 -1.85 17.93
CA THR A 44 -5.86 -3.27 18.18
C THR A 44 -6.33 -3.53 19.61
N ALA A 45 -5.91 -2.68 20.55
CA ALA A 45 -6.35 -2.63 21.94
C ALA A 45 -6.03 -1.22 22.50
N PRO A 46 -6.62 -0.80 23.63
CA PRO A 46 -6.37 0.53 24.21
C PRO A 46 -4.86 0.85 24.32
N GLY A 47 -4.42 1.87 23.60
CA GLY A 47 -3.02 2.32 23.54
C GLY A 47 -2.07 1.46 22.70
N LYS A 48 -2.59 0.47 21.94
CA LYS A 48 -1.81 -0.37 21.02
C LYS A 48 -2.16 -0.08 19.57
N THR A 49 -1.22 0.55 18.87
CA THR A 49 -1.32 0.87 17.45
C THR A 49 -0.71 -0.24 16.60
N GLU A 50 -1.39 -0.61 15.53
CA GLU A 50 -0.90 -1.47 14.46
C GLU A 50 -0.78 -0.65 13.17
N VAL A 51 0.33 -0.86 12.46
CA VAL A 51 0.58 -0.31 11.13
C VAL A 51 0.73 -1.46 10.15
N ALA A 52 -0.05 -1.45 9.08
CA ALA A 52 0.03 -2.48 8.04
C ALA A 52 0.01 -1.84 6.65
N ALA A 53 0.88 -2.30 5.76
CA ALA A 53 0.93 -1.87 4.36
C ALA A 53 0.41 -2.96 3.42
N VAL A 54 -0.13 -2.55 2.28
CA VAL A 54 -0.44 -3.46 1.17
C VAL A 54 0.83 -4.14 0.67
N ASP A 55 0.73 -5.42 0.29
CA ASP A 55 1.81 -6.10 -0.44
C ASP A 55 1.67 -5.78 -1.94
N PRO A 56 2.55 -4.96 -2.54
CA PRO A 56 2.48 -4.61 -3.94
C PRO A 56 2.66 -5.82 -4.87
N MET A 57 3.36 -6.89 -4.44
CA MET A 57 3.47 -8.11 -5.25
C MET A 57 2.13 -8.80 -5.42
N VAL A 58 1.29 -8.78 -4.38
CA VAL A 58 -0.06 -9.36 -4.41
C VAL A 58 -1.02 -8.43 -5.16
N ALA A 59 -1.00 -7.13 -4.84
CA ALA A 59 -1.91 -6.16 -5.45
C ALA A 59 -1.69 -6.01 -6.97
N MET A 60 -0.43 -5.92 -7.41
CA MET A 60 -0.09 -5.80 -8.83
C MET A 60 -0.16 -7.14 -9.57
N GLY A 61 -0.03 -8.27 -8.86
CA GLY A 61 -0.13 -9.61 -9.44
C GLY A 61 -1.49 -9.88 -10.11
N ALA A 62 -2.55 -9.17 -9.73
CA ALA A 62 -3.86 -9.28 -10.35
C ALA A 62 -3.90 -8.81 -11.82
N ILE A 63 -2.90 -8.04 -12.29
CA ILE A 63 -2.84 -7.50 -13.65
C ILE A 63 -2.11 -8.44 -14.63
N ASP A 64 -1.51 -9.54 -14.14
CA ASP A 64 -0.81 -10.56 -14.94
C ASP A 64 0.20 -9.97 -15.95
N ASN A 65 0.93 -8.93 -15.51
CA ASN A 65 1.96 -8.29 -16.30
C ASN A 65 3.35 -8.53 -15.67
N PRO A 66 4.18 -9.43 -16.24
CA PRO A 66 5.48 -9.78 -15.68
C PRO A 66 6.44 -8.60 -15.52
N GLN A 67 6.27 -7.53 -16.31
CA GLN A 67 7.14 -6.35 -16.24
C GLN A 67 6.96 -5.57 -14.93
N LEU A 68 5.84 -5.75 -14.23
CA LEU A 68 5.58 -5.11 -12.95
C LEU A 68 6.30 -5.79 -11.78
N ALA A 69 6.72 -7.05 -11.92
CA ALA A 69 7.26 -7.85 -10.82
C ALA A 69 8.51 -7.23 -10.18
N ALA A 70 9.41 -6.68 -11.00
CA ALA A 70 10.62 -6.02 -10.50
C ALA A 70 10.26 -4.77 -9.68
N THR A 71 9.42 -3.90 -10.22
CA THR A 71 8.94 -2.68 -9.54
C THR A 71 8.20 -3.00 -8.24
N ALA A 72 7.29 -3.99 -8.27
CA ALA A 72 6.56 -4.43 -7.10
C ALA A 72 7.48 -4.97 -6.00
N LYS A 73 8.52 -5.74 -6.38
CA LYS A 73 9.51 -6.27 -5.43
C LYS A 73 10.32 -5.15 -4.76
N ASP A 74 10.78 -4.17 -5.54
CA ASP A 74 11.53 -3.02 -5.01
C ASP A 74 10.67 -2.21 -4.02
N VAL A 75 9.42 -1.92 -4.39
CA VAL A 75 8.49 -1.18 -3.52
C VAL A 75 8.16 -1.97 -2.26
N ARG A 76 8.02 -3.29 -2.35
CA ARG A 76 7.78 -4.14 -1.17
C ARG A 76 8.93 -4.04 -0.15
N LEU A 77 10.17 -4.03 -0.62
CA LEU A 77 11.34 -3.90 0.25
C LEU A 77 11.31 -2.55 0.99
N LEU A 78 11.06 -1.46 0.27
CA LEU A 78 10.98 -0.12 0.86
C LEU A 78 9.86 0.01 1.90
N LEU A 79 8.67 -0.53 1.60
CA LEU A 79 7.55 -0.51 2.55
C LEU A 79 7.86 -1.33 3.81
N ARG A 80 8.56 -2.46 3.65
CA ARG A 80 8.98 -3.28 4.78
C ARG A 80 10.02 -2.55 5.63
N GLU A 81 11.04 -1.98 5.02
CA GLU A 81 12.07 -1.20 5.72
C GLU A 81 11.44 -0.03 6.51
N MET A 82 10.51 0.70 5.89
CA MET A 82 9.77 1.77 6.55
C MET A 82 8.98 1.28 7.78
N ILE A 83 8.35 0.10 7.70
CA ILE A 83 7.58 -0.47 8.83
C ILE A 83 8.52 -0.98 9.92
N ASP A 84 9.63 -1.63 9.54
CA ASP A 84 10.61 -2.19 10.48
C ASP A 84 11.33 -1.08 11.30
N GLU A 85 11.27 0.19 10.86
CA GLU A 85 11.82 1.37 11.55
C GLU A 85 10.86 2.09 12.53
N LEU A 86 9.61 1.61 12.69
CA LEU A 86 8.60 2.18 13.60
C LEU A 86 8.72 1.68 15.04
#